data_AF-A0A0G1G197-F1
#
_entry.id   AF-A0A0G1G197-F1
#
_cell.length_a   1.000
_cell.length_b   1.000
_cell.length_c   1.000
_cell.angle_alpha   90.00
_cell.angle_beta   90.00
_cell.angle_gamma   90.00
#
_symmetry.space_group_name_H-M   'P 1'
#
loop_
_entity.id
_entity.type
_entity.pdbx_description
1 polymer ?
#
loop_
_entity_poly.entity_id
_entity_poly.type
_entity_poly.pdbx_seq_one_letter_code
_entity_poly.pdbx_strand_id
1 'polypeptide(L)'
;MLGEYKSAYFIESKLKGKILKFEPFGKNRHKLDFSFRDKDGLEWFAEVKSPSWRNEVVQEVEWQSLENLNKKIEPFQVIKLDTYQSSIPCPKCQRAISFTVINRSLDRSIVNETIKNVRCNHCKKTIWQLSENDRIKQIRNRLNQPKFLRGEGRTISIENAIKDSVKNSIDKFLPDRNNLLIITPNMFADTVGFSSLFNGKQTRKIVNDIDNTAVISRVLILEVELRDKFQYRSNSVSIKK
;
A
#
# COMPACT_ATOMS: atom_id res chain seq x y z
N MET A 1 -3.21 3.95 14.46
CA MET A 1 -4.18 4.19 15.55
C MET A 1 -5.55 4.70 15.15
N LEU A 2 -5.74 5.89 14.56
CA LEU A 2 -7.13 6.38 14.34
C LEU A 2 -7.99 5.43 13.48
N GLY A 3 -7.41 4.82 12.44
CA GLY A 3 -8.10 3.82 11.61
C GLY A 3 -8.48 2.56 12.40
N GLU A 4 -7.60 2.10 13.28
CA GLU A 4 -7.81 0.91 14.13
C GLU A 4 -8.97 1.13 15.11
N TYR A 5 -8.98 2.26 15.82
CA TYR A 5 -10.08 2.60 16.73
C TYR A 5 -11.41 2.80 16.02
N LYS A 6 -11.41 3.46 14.85
CA LYS A 6 -12.61 3.59 14.02
C LYS A 6 -13.15 2.22 13.61
N SER A 7 -12.26 1.32 13.18
CA SER A 7 -12.63 -0.04 12.78
C SER A 7 -13.22 -0.81 13.96
N ALA A 8 -12.57 -0.75 15.12
CA ALA A 8 -13.03 -1.42 16.32
C ALA A 8 -14.41 -0.91 16.78
N TYR A 9 -14.59 0.41 16.85
CA TYR A 9 -15.89 1.02 17.16
C TYR A 9 -16.98 0.58 16.18
N PHE A 10 -16.68 0.55 14.87
CA PHE A 10 -17.63 0.10 13.86
C PHE A 10 -18.00 -1.37 14.08
N ILE A 11 -17.02 -2.23 14.33
CA ILE A 11 -17.22 -3.66 14.56
C ILE A 11 -18.14 -3.90 15.76
N GLU A 12 -17.89 -3.23 16.89
CA GLU A 12 -18.72 -3.40 18.08
C GLU A 12 -20.11 -2.79 17.91
N SER A 13 -20.18 -1.52 17.49
CA SER A 13 -21.44 -0.76 17.49
C SER A 13 -22.35 -1.08 16.31
N LYS A 14 -21.82 -1.52 15.17
CA LYS A 14 -22.59 -1.75 13.92
C LYS A 14 -22.64 -3.20 13.51
N LEU A 15 -21.56 -3.95 13.69
CA LEU A 15 -21.48 -5.36 13.27
C LEU A 15 -21.73 -6.35 14.41
N LYS A 16 -21.97 -5.86 15.64
CA LYS A 16 -22.20 -6.65 16.85
C LYS A 16 -21.06 -7.63 17.15
N GLY A 17 -19.83 -7.25 16.78
CA GLY A 17 -18.62 -7.98 17.18
C GLY A 17 -18.21 -7.60 18.60
N LYS A 18 -17.23 -8.33 19.13
CA LYS A 18 -16.59 -8.06 20.43
C LYS A 18 -15.08 -8.00 20.23
N ILE A 19 -14.46 -6.86 20.52
CA ILE A 19 -12.99 -6.78 20.48
C ILE A 19 -12.41 -7.66 21.58
N LEU A 20 -11.46 -8.52 21.21
CA LEU A 20 -10.78 -9.42 22.14
C LEU A 20 -9.51 -8.77 22.67
N LYS A 21 -8.70 -8.23 21.76
CA LYS A 21 -7.40 -7.66 22.10
C LYS A 21 -6.92 -6.69 21.03
N PHE A 22 -6.38 -5.55 21.44
CA PHE A 22 -5.48 -4.74 20.63
C PHE A 22 -4.04 -5.19 20.86
N GLU A 23 -3.29 -5.38 19.79
CA GLU A 23 -1.88 -5.72 19.94
C GLU A 23 -1.05 -4.46 20.33
N PRO A 24 0.07 -4.63 21.05
CA PRO A 24 1.13 -3.66 21.34
C PRO A 24 1.30 -2.42 20.46
N PHE A 25 2.25 -1.54 20.79
CA PHE A 25 3.22 -1.07 19.78
C PHE A 25 4.46 -1.96 19.85
N GLY A 26 5.12 -2.27 18.73
CA GLY A 26 6.23 -3.25 18.75
C GLY A 26 6.64 -3.83 17.39
N LYS A 27 7.82 -4.46 17.36
CA LYS A 27 8.57 -4.86 16.15
C LYS A 27 8.29 -6.28 15.61
N ASN A 28 7.33 -7.03 16.17
CA ASN A 28 7.04 -8.36 15.64
C ASN A 28 6.43 -8.23 14.23
N ARG A 29 7.05 -8.87 13.23
CA ARG A 29 6.63 -8.82 11.82
C ARG A 29 5.25 -9.42 11.57
N HIS A 30 4.78 -10.35 12.40
CA HIS A 30 3.46 -10.99 12.30
C HIS A 30 2.40 -10.31 13.17
N LYS A 31 2.68 -9.08 13.61
CA LYS A 31 1.79 -8.37 14.49
C LYS A 31 0.71 -7.67 13.67
N LEU A 32 -0.51 -8.06 13.98
CA LEU A 32 -1.75 -7.51 13.47
C LEU A 32 -2.22 -6.40 14.42
N ASP A 33 -3.24 -5.65 14.03
CA ASP A 33 -3.68 -4.50 14.79
C ASP A 33 -4.57 -4.90 15.97
N PHE A 34 -5.54 -5.79 15.72
CA PHE A 34 -6.40 -6.33 16.77
C PHE A 34 -7.05 -7.65 16.36
N SER A 35 -7.67 -8.32 17.33
CA SER A 35 -8.54 -9.48 17.11
C SER A 35 -9.92 -9.22 17.70
N PHE A 36 -10.94 -9.84 17.10
CA PHE A 36 -12.31 -9.73 17.57
C PHE A 36 -13.09 -11.01 17.27
N ARG A 37 -14.19 -11.19 18.00
CA ARG A 37 -15.19 -12.23 17.73
C ARG A 37 -16.38 -11.61 17.02
N ASP A 38 -16.82 -12.15 15.90
CA ASP A 38 -18.04 -11.68 15.26
C ASP A 38 -19.31 -12.19 15.96
N LYS A 39 -20.48 -11.76 15.47
CA LYS A 39 -21.78 -12.13 16.02
C LYS A 39 -22.07 -13.64 15.99
N ASP A 40 -21.39 -14.38 15.10
CA ASP A 40 -21.56 -15.81 14.89
C ASP A 40 -20.53 -16.62 15.70
N GLY A 41 -19.71 -15.94 16.51
CA GLY A 41 -18.72 -16.55 17.38
C GLY A 41 -17.36 -16.79 16.73
N LEU A 42 -17.19 -16.41 15.46
CA LEU A 42 -15.94 -16.62 14.73
C LEU A 42 -14.90 -15.59 15.14
N GLU A 43 -13.68 -16.06 15.44
CA GLU A 43 -12.56 -15.19 15.77
C GLU A 43 -11.83 -14.74 14.50
N TRP A 44 -11.61 -13.43 14.41
CA TRP A 44 -10.95 -12.75 13.30
C TRP A 44 -9.68 -12.04 13.77
N PHE A 45 -8.64 -12.13 12.95
CA PHE A 45 -7.36 -11.47 13.18
C PHE A 45 -7.18 -10.37 12.14
N ALA A 46 -7.24 -9.12 12.58
CA ALA A 46 -7.43 -7.96 11.72
C ALA A 46 -6.16 -7.13 11.54
N GLU A 47 -5.85 -6.83 10.28
CA GLU A 47 -4.92 -5.75 9.91
C GLU A 47 -5.74 -4.63 9.26
N VAL A 48 -5.52 -3.40 9.69
CA VAL A 48 -6.22 -2.19 9.25
C VAL A 48 -5.32 -1.34 8.38
N LYS A 49 -5.81 -1.00 7.20
CA LYS A 49 -5.18 -0.06 6.29
C LYS A 49 -6.08 1.13 6.06
N SER A 50 -5.50 2.33 6.17
CA SER A 50 -6.22 3.58 5.98
C SER A 50 -5.67 4.34 4.78
N PRO A 51 -6.01 3.92 3.54
CA PRO A 51 -5.54 4.60 2.35
C PRO A 51 -5.94 6.08 2.39
N SER A 52 -5.04 6.94 1.92
CA SER A 52 -5.24 8.39 1.91
C SER A 52 -4.66 9.00 0.64
N TRP A 53 -5.32 10.05 0.13
CA TRP A 53 -4.84 10.80 -1.03
C TRP A 53 -3.44 11.40 -0.79
N ARG A 54 -3.11 11.72 0.46
CA ARG A 54 -1.77 12.19 0.83
C ARG A 54 -0.71 11.13 0.54
N ASN A 55 -1.00 9.86 0.84
CA ASN A 55 -0.09 8.77 0.52
C ASN A 55 0.05 8.61 -1.00
N GLU A 56 -1.01 8.79 -1.77
CA GLU A 56 -0.90 8.77 -3.24
C GLU A 56 -0.02 9.91 -3.76
N VAL A 57 -0.16 11.11 -3.22
CA VAL A 57 0.71 12.24 -3.57
C VAL A 57 2.18 11.93 -3.24
N VAL A 58 2.45 11.29 -2.09
CA VAL A 58 3.80 10.85 -1.73
C VAL A 58 4.31 9.82 -2.73
N GLN A 59 3.49 8.81 -3.06
CA GLN A 59 3.85 7.80 -4.04
C GLN A 59 4.08 8.41 -5.42
N GLU A 60 3.27 9.36 -5.89
CA GLU A 60 3.47 10.05 -7.17
C GLU A 60 4.86 10.68 -7.27
N VAL A 61 5.32 11.36 -6.22
CA VAL A 61 6.65 11.98 -6.16
C VAL A 61 7.76 10.93 -6.26
N GLU A 62 7.57 9.79 -5.59
CA GLU A 62 8.50 8.66 -5.68
C GLU A 62 8.47 8.01 -7.07
N TRP A 63 7.29 7.77 -7.64
CA TRP A 63 7.13 7.21 -8.97
C TRP A 63 7.77 8.07 -10.05
N GLN A 64 7.60 9.40 -10.00
CA GLN A 64 8.25 10.32 -10.93
C GLN A 64 9.78 10.26 -10.81
N SER A 65 10.29 10.13 -9.59
CA SER A 65 11.73 9.99 -9.35
C SER A 65 12.27 8.66 -9.90
N LEU A 66 11.55 7.55 -9.69
CA LEU A 66 11.89 6.25 -10.27
C LEU A 66 11.81 6.27 -11.79
N GLU A 67 10.80 6.90 -12.37
CA GLU A 67 10.62 6.95 -13.81
C GLU A 67 11.74 7.74 -14.50
N ASN A 68 12.16 8.86 -13.90
CA ASN A 68 13.30 9.62 -14.39
C ASN A 68 14.63 8.84 -14.31
N LEU A 69 14.78 7.96 -13.31
CA LEU A 69 15.92 7.04 -13.23
C LEU A 69 15.81 5.95 -14.30
N ASN A 70 14.63 5.33 -14.46
CA ASN A 70 14.39 4.29 -15.44
C ASN A 70 14.70 4.74 -16.87
N LYS A 71 14.37 5.98 -17.24
CA LYS A 71 14.73 6.55 -18.55
C LYS A 71 16.23 6.68 -18.80
N LYS A 72 17.06 6.60 -17.76
CA LYS A 72 18.52 6.70 -17.84
C LYS A 72 19.21 5.33 -17.73
N ILE A 73 18.45 4.26 -17.55
CA ILE A 73 18.97 2.90 -17.50
C ILE A 73 19.31 2.47 -18.92
N GLU A 74 20.52 1.95 -19.11
CA GLU A 74 20.92 1.35 -20.38
C GLU A 74 20.15 0.05 -20.65
N PRO A 75 20.03 -0.41 -21.90
CA PRO A 75 19.37 -1.67 -22.20
C PRO A 75 19.93 -2.83 -21.37
N PHE A 76 19.04 -3.65 -20.80
CA PHE A 76 19.44 -4.81 -20.01
C PHE A 76 20.10 -5.88 -20.91
N GLN A 77 21.20 -6.43 -20.44
CA GLN A 77 21.89 -7.57 -21.04
C GLN A 77 21.66 -8.82 -20.19
N VAL A 78 21.33 -9.93 -20.82
CA VAL A 78 21.19 -11.23 -20.14
C VAL A 78 22.58 -11.76 -19.85
N ILE A 79 22.90 -12.02 -18.57
CA ILE A 79 24.17 -12.67 -18.19
C ILE A 79 23.95 -14.15 -17.87
N LYS A 80 22.83 -14.47 -17.21
CA LYS A 80 22.43 -15.84 -16.86
C LYS A 80 20.91 -15.96 -16.93
N LEU A 81 20.40 -17.19 -16.89
CA LEU A 81 18.97 -17.44 -16.77
C LEU A 81 18.41 -16.59 -15.62
N ASP A 82 17.37 -15.80 -15.94
CA ASP A 82 16.69 -14.89 -15.03
C ASP A 82 17.57 -13.79 -14.41
N THR A 83 18.77 -13.56 -14.92
CA THR A 83 19.73 -12.58 -14.39
C THR A 83 20.17 -11.59 -15.45
N TYR A 84 19.81 -10.33 -15.24
CA TYR A 84 20.03 -9.24 -16.18
C TYR A 84 20.97 -8.21 -15.55
N GLN A 85 21.87 -7.65 -16.35
CA GLN A 85 22.70 -6.53 -15.95
C GLN A 85 22.39 -5.31 -16.79
N SER A 86 22.46 -4.15 -16.14
CA SER A 86 22.41 -2.87 -16.82
C SER A 86 23.33 -1.89 -16.10
N SER A 87 23.47 -0.69 -16.66
CA SER A 87 24.15 0.42 -16.05
C SER A 87 23.25 1.65 -16.00
N ILE A 88 23.51 2.52 -15.02
CA ILE A 88 22.86 3.82 -14.87
C ILE A 88 23.90 4.87 -14.46
N PRO A 89 23.88 6.09 -15.01
CA PRO A 89 24.79 7.14 -14.58
C PRO A 89 24.47 7.57 -13.14
N CYS A 90 25.50 7.60 -12.29
CA CYS A 90 25.40 8.14 -10.94
C CYS A 90 24.95 9.60 -11.01
N PRO A 91 23.81 10.00 -10.44
CA PRO A 91 23.37 11.36 -10.68
C PRO A 91 24.18 12.42 -9.87
N LYS A 92 25.13 11.99 -9.02
CA LYS A 92 26.04 12.86 -8.25
C LYS A 92 27.39 13.06 -8.93
N CYS A 93 27.97 11.99 -9.47
CA CYS A 93 29.32 12.03 -10.06
C CYS A 93 29.37 11.61 -11.53
N GLN A 94 28.21 11.34 -12.14
CA GLN A 94 27.99 10.95 -13.54
C GLN A 94 28.66 9.64 -13.99
N ARG A 95 29.47 8.98 -13.15
CA ARG A 95 30.04 7.67 -13.46
C ARG A 95 28.96 6.60 -13.58
N ALA A 96 29.08 5.73 -14.58
CA ALA A 96 28.20 4.57 -14.76
C ALA A 96 28.28 3.63 -13.54
N ILE A 97 27.13 3.12 -13.14
CA ILE A 97 26.98 2.14 -12.06
C ILE A 97 26.31 0.92 -12.64
N SER A 98 27.05 -0.19 -12.72
CA SER A 98 26.50 -1.48 -13.10
C SER A 98 25.69 -2.06 -11.94
N PHE A 99 24.53 -2.64 -12.25
CA PHE A 99 23.70 -3.34 -11.29
C PHE A 99 23.06 -4.57 -11.95
N THR A 100 22.71 -5.55 -11.12
CA THR A 100 22.14 -6.82 -11.56
C THR A 100 20.74 -6.99 -10.98
N VAL A 101 19.81 -7.45 -11.81
CA VAL A 101 18.44 -7.75 -11.44
C VAL A 101 18.19 -9.24 -11.68
N ILE A 102 17.76 -9.96 -10.64
CA ILE A 102 17.35 -11.36 -10.75
C ILE A 102 15.83 -11.38 -10.90
N ASN A 103 15.34 -11.58 -12.11
CA ASN A 103 13.93 -11.47 -12.45
C ASN A 103 13.61 -12.10 -13.81
N ARG A 104 12.82 -13.18 -13.82
CA ARG A 104 12.34 -13.89 -15.03
C ARG A 104 11.73 -13.01 -16.12
N SER A 105 11.10 -11.89 -15.73
CA SER A 105 10.26 -11.09 -16.63
C SER A 105 10.65 -9.62 -16.70
N LEU A 106 11.75 -9.19 -16.04
CA LEU A 106 12.08 -7.78 -15.86
C LEU A 106 10.90 -6.94 -15.33
N ASP A 107 10.05 -7.52 -14.47
CA ASP A 107 9.04 -6.81 -13.70
C ASP A 107 9.59 -5.48 -13.13
N ARG A 108 8.94 -4.38 -13.51
CA ARG A 108 9.35 -3.00 -13.18
C ARG A 108 9.42 -2.76 -11.68
N SER A 109 8.61 -3.45 -10.87
CA SER A 109 8.66 -3.33 -9.40
C SER A 109 9.96 -3.87 -8.83
N ILE A 110 10.45 -5.01 -9.32
CA ILE A 110 11.71 -5.62 -8.87
C ILE A 110 12.90 -4.77 -9.33
N VAL A 111 12.85 -4.25 -10.56
CA VAL A 111 13.86 -3.30 -11.07
C VAL A 111 13.91 -2.05 -10.19
N ASN A 112 12.76 -1.47 -9.86
CA ASN A 112 12.66 -0.29 -8.99
C ASN A 112 13.22 -0.56 -7.57
N GLU A 113 12.89 -1.70 -6.97
CA GLU A 113 13.43 -2.08 -5.65
C GLU A 113 14.95 -2.31 -5.70
N THR A 114 15.46 -2.88 -6.78
CA THR A 114 16.91 -3.02 -6.98
C THR A 114 17.57 -1.64 -7.03
N ILE A 115 17.06 -0.73 -7.88
CA ILE A 115 17.58 0.64 -8.06
C ILE A 115 17.62 1.41 -6.75
N LYS A 116 16.58 1.30 -5.91
CA LYS A 116 16.53 1.97 -4.61
C LYS A 116 17.71 1.62 -3.70
N ASN A 117 18.24 0.41 -3.85
CA ASN A 117 19.33 -0.13 -3.03
C ASN A 117 20.72 0.04 -3.67
N VAL A 118 20.81 0.39 -4.96
CA VAL A 118 22.08 0.56 -5.66
C VAL A 118 22.85 1.77 -5.12
N ARG A 119 24.12 1.56 -4.79
CA ARG A 119 25.06 2.60 -4.35
C ARG A 119 26.17 2.77 -5.38
N CYS A 120 26.54 4.02 -5.62
CA CYS A 120 27.67 4.33 -6.48
C CYS A 120 28.98 3.85 -5.86
N ASN A 121 29.75 3.03 -6.58
CA ASN A 121 31.04 2.54 -6.10
C ASN A 121 32.06 3.66 -5.87
N HIS A 122 31.92 4.78 -6.58
CA HIS A 122 32.82 5.94 -6.46
C HIS A 122 32.42 6.87 -5.31
N CYS A 123 31.22 7.47 -5.36
CA CYS A 123 30.82 8.48 -4.37
C CYS A 123 30.11 7.90 -3.13
N LYS A 124 29.87 6.58 -3.10
CA LYS A 124 29.20 5.82 -2.03
C LYS A 124 27.77 6.27 -1.70
N LYS A 125 27.17 7.16 -2.52
CA LYS A 125 25.78 7.60 -2.39
C LYS A 125 24.84 6.65 -3.12
N THR A 126 23.63 6.51 -2.59
CA THR A 126 22.52 5.83 -3.28
C THR A 126 22.19 6.57 -4.58
N ILE A 127 21.82 5.83 -5.62
CA ILE A 127 21.33 6.44 -6.87
C ILE A 127 19.90 6.97 -6.71
N TRP A 128 19.17 6.42 -5.74
CA TRP A 128 17.95 7.01 -5.21
C TRP A 128 18.30 8.31 -4.51
N GLN A 129 18.05 9.42 -5.22
CA GLN A 129 18.81 10.66 -5.03
C GLN A 129 18.08 11.82 -4.40
N LEU A 130 16.80 11.70 -4.09
CA LEU A 130 16.22 12.70 -3.20
C LEU A 130 16.80 12.46 -1.82
N SER A 131 17.59 13.41 -1.33
CA SER A 131 17.84 13.45 0.11
C SER A 131 16.48 13.45 0.80
N GLU A 132 16.39 12.90 2.01
CA GLU A 132 15.12 12.86 2.73
C GLU A 132 14.50 14.26 2.84
N ASN A 133 15.34 15.29 2.97
CA ASN A 133 14.93 16.70 2.98
C ASN A 133 14.36 17.16 1.62
N ASP A 134 14.99 16.79 0.50
CA ASP A 134 14.49 17.14 -0.84
C ASP A 134 13.18 16.40 -1.14
N ARG A 135 13.07 15.14 -0.72
CA ARG A 135 11.84 14.34 -0.82
C ARG A 135 10.71 15.01 -0.05
N ILE A 136 10.94 15.34 1.22
CA ILE A 136 9.97 16.06 2.06
C ILE A 136 9.62 17.41 1.44
N LYS A 137 10.58 18.15 0.88
CA LYS A 137 10.34 19.44 0.22
C LYS A 137 9.47 19.28 -1.02
N GLN A 138 9.71 18.27 -1.85
CA GLN A 138 8.89 18.00 -3.03
C GLN A 138 7.47 17.56 -2.66
N ILE A 139 7.32 16.68 -1.66
CA ILE A 139 6.02 16.29 -1.12
C ILE A 139 5.27 17.53 -0.62
N ARG A 140 5.91 18.39 0.18
CA ARG A 140 5.31 19.64 0.67
C ARG A 140 4.90 20.56 -0.48
N ASN A 141 5.80 20.80 -1.44
CA ASN A 141 5.52 21.64 -2.60
C ASN A 141 4.32 21.12 -3.40
N ARG A 142 4.22 19.80 -3.56
CA ARG A 142 3.10 19.15 -4.24
C ARG A 142 1.81 19.31 -3.45
N LEU A 143 1.81 19.00 -2.15
CA LEU A 143 0.66 19.15 -1.25
C LEU A 143 0.17 20.62 -1.14
N ASN A 144 1.05 21.59 -1.36
CA ASN A 144 0.74 23.02 -1.37
C ASN A 144 0.19 23.54 -2.70
N GLN A 145 0.06 22.71 -3.75
CA GLN A 145 -0.55 23.17 -4.99
C GLN A 145 -2.03 23.54 -4.77
N PRO A 146 -2.55 24.60 -5.43
CA PRO A 146 -3.91 25.09 -5.21
C PRO A 146 -4.99 23.99 -5.26
N LYS A 147 -4.88 23.05 -6.20
CA LYS A 147 -5.82 21.93 -6.34
C LYS A 147 -5.94 21.03 -5.10
N PHE A 148 -4.88 20.81 -4.33
CA PHE A 148 -4.95 19.99 -3.11
C PHE A 148 -5.44 20.78 -1.90
N LEU A 149 -5.11 22.07 -1.87
CA LEU A 149 -5.65 23.02 -0.88
C LEU A 149 -7.16 23.16 -1.03
N ARG A 150 -7.64 23.28 -2.27
CA ARG A 150 -9.08 23.37 -2.64
C ARG A 150 -9.82 22.03 -2.63
N GLY A 151 -9.13 20.91 -2.45
CA GLY A 151 -9.74 19.57 -2.41
C GLY A 151 -9.90 18.87 -3.78
N GLU A 152 -9.75 19.59 -4.88
CA GLU A 152 -9.89 19.12 -6.27
C GLU A 152 -8.93 17.97 -6.65
N GLY A 153 -7.79 17.85 -5.97
CA GLY A 153 -6.79 16.79 -6.21
C GLY A 153 -6.85 15.61 -5.23
N ARG A 154 -7.86 15.53 -4.36
CA ARG A 154 -7.92 14.52 -3.29
C ARG A 154 -8.60 13.22 -3.73
N THR A 155 -8.23 12.70 -4.90
CA THR A 155 -8.71 11.41 -5.34
C THR A 155 -7.83 10.29 -4.77
N ILE A 156 -8.42 9.11 -4.60
CA ILE A 156 -7.70 7.89 -4.24
C ILE A 156 -8.02 6.86 -5.32
N SER A 157 -7.00 6.33 -5.99
CA SER A 157 -7.11 5.16 -6.83
C SER A 157 -7.52 3.96 -5.97
N ILE A 158 -8.77 3.57 -6.12
CA ILE A 158 -9.37 2.45 -5.41
C ILE A 158 -8.59 1.15 -5.59
N GLU A 159 -8.16 0.89 -6.82
CA GLU A 159 -7.37 -0.29 -7.15
C GLU A 159 -6.02 -0.28 -6.42
N ASN A 160 -5.32 0.86 -6.41
CA ASN A 160 -4.06 0.98 -5.71
C ASN A 160 -4.24 0.89 -4.20
N ALA A 161 -5.30 1.50 -3.65
CA ALA A 161 -5.65 1.41 -2.24
C ALA A 161 -5.80 -0.05 -1.79
N ILE A 162 -6.46 -0.91 -2.56
CA ILE A 162 -6.55 -2.35 -2.25
C ILE A 162 -5.19 -3.03 -2.46
N LYS A 163 -4.56 -2.85 -3.63
CA LYS A 163 -3.29 -3.50 -3.96
C LYS A 163 -2.23 -3.25 -2.89
N ASP A 164 -2.06 -2.01 -2.49
CA ASP A 164 -1.10 -1.61 -1.47
C ASP A 164 -1.50 -2.13 -0.10
N SER A 165 -2.79 -2.14 0.21
CA SER A 165 -3.28 -2.71 1.48
C SER A 165 -2.97 -4.20 1.58
N VAL A 166 -3.18 -4.97 0.51
CA VAL A 166 -2.85 -6.40 0.46
C VAL A 166 -1.34 -6.61 0.59
N LYS A 167 -0.54 -5.95 -0.26
CA LYS A 167 0.94 -6.08 -0.25
C LYS A 167 1.54 -5.77 1.12
N ASN A 168 1.04 -4.74 1.80
CA ASN A 168 1.55 -4.31 3.11
C ASN A 168 1.01 -5.11 4.30
N SER A 169 0.17 -6.13 4.06
CA SER A 169 -0.46 -6.93 5.12
C SER A 169 -0.16 -8.41 5.01
N ILE A 170 0.05 -8.93 3.79
CA ILE A 170 0.10 -10.37 3.53
C ILE A 170 1.13 -11.10 4.40
N ASP A 171 2.35 -10.55 4.53
CA ASP A 171 3.43 -11.16 5.31
C ASP A 171 3.17 -11.17 6.83
N LYS A 172 2.16 -10.42 7.29
CA LYS A 172 1.76 -10.39 8.70
C LYS A 172 0.80 -11.53 9.05
N PHE A 173 0.06 -12.01 8.06
CA PHE A 173 -0.98 -13.01 8.26
C PHE A 173 -0.40 -14.42 8.40
N LEU A 174 -1.11 -15.27 9.14
CA LEU A 174 -0.75 -16.67 9.35
C LEU A 174 -1.78 -17.58 8.67
N PRO A 175 -1.36 -18.62 7.94
CA PRO A 175 -2.24 -19.42 7.07
C PRO A 175 -3.35 -20.19 7.82
N ASP A 176 -3.18 -20.43 9.11
CA ASP A 176 -4.07 -21.21 9.98
C ASP A 176 -5.15 -20.35 10.69
N ARG A 177 -5.32 -19.10 10.28
CA ARG A 177 -6.22 -18.13 10.94
C ARG A 177 -7.25 -17.53 10.00
N ASN A 178 -8.35 -17.04 10.57
CA ASN A 178 -9.30 -16.18 9.85
C ASN A 178 -8.74 -14.76 9.76
N ASN A 179 -7.86 -14.56 8.77
CA ASN A 179 -7.25 -13.26 8.53
C ASN A 179 -8.23 -12.30 7.85
N LEU A 180 -8.40 -11.12 8.45
CA LEU A 180 -9.24 -10.05 7.95
C LEU A 180 -8.38 -8.85 7.58
N LEU A 181 -8.42 -8.43 6.32
CA LEU A 181 -7.92 -7.13 5.92
C LEU A 181 -9.04 -6.11 6.02
N ILE A 182 -8.89 -5.09 6.86
CA ILE A 182 -9.82 -3.98 6.98
C ILE A 182 -9.27 -2.78 6.22
N ILE A 183 -10.07 -2.21 5.32
CA ILE A 183 -9.73 -0.99 4.59
C ILE A 183 -10.66 0.13 5.07
N THR A 184 -10.09 1.17 5.69
CA THR A 184 -10.81 2.33 6.21
C THR A 184 -10.29 3.63 5.55
N PRO A 185 -10.82 4.02 4.39
CA PRO A 185 -10.38 5.23 3.70
C PRO A 185 -10.48 6.44 4.61
N ASN A 186 -9.53 7.37 4.51
CA ASN A 186 -9.58 8.59 5.31
C ASN A 186 -10.50 9.63 4.64
N MET A 187 -11.76 9.67 5.05
CA MET A 187 -12.88 10.31 4.34
C MET A 187 -13.05 11.82 4.59
N PHE A 188 -11.97 12.58 4.43
CA PHE A 188 -12.07 14.04 4.29
C PHE A 188 -11.91 14.49 2.83
N ALA A 189 -12.20 13.59 1.90
CA ALA A 189 -12.22 13.84 0.47
C ALA A 189 -13.54 13.27 -0.07
N ASP A 190 -14.20 13.99 -0.97
CA ASP A 190 -15.33 13.47 -1.72
C ASP A 190 -14.89 12.24 -2.50
N THR A 191 -15.14 11.06 -1.92
CA THR A 191 -14.74 9.78 -2.48
C THR A 191 -15.75 9.34 -3.53
N VAL A 192 -15.75 10.03 -4.66
CA VAL A 192 -16.46 9.58 -5.87
C VAL A 192 -15.85 8.22 -6.26
N GLY A 193 -16.56 7.13 -6.00
CA GLY A 193 -16.23 5.81 -6.53
C GLY A 193 -16.09 4.68 -5.51
N PHE A 194 -16.05 4.92 -4.20
CA PHE A 194 -15.98 3.81 -3.22
C PHE A 194 -17.21 2.90 -3.28
N SER A 195 -18.35 3.41 -3.76
CA SER A 195 -19.53 2.61 -4.13
C SER A 195 -19.20 1.44 -5.09
N SER A 196 -18.21 1.57 -5.97
CA SER A 196 -17.78 0.49 -6.87
C SER A 196 -17.10 -0.68 -6.13
N LEU A 197 -16.48 -0.43 -4.97
CA LEU A 197 -15.91 -1.47 -4.12
C LEU A 197 -16.94 -2.40 -3.50
N PHE A 198 -18.21 -1.98 -3.48
CA PHE A 198 -19.28 -2.79 -2.95
C PHE A 198 -19.59 -4.01 -3.82
N ASN A 199 -19.19 -4.01 -5.11
CA ASN A 199 -19.38 -5.17 -5.99
C ASN A 199 -18.47 -6.37 -5.61
N GLY A 200 -17.37 -6.14 -4.87
CA GLY A 200 -16.48 -7.21 -4.37
C GLY A 200 -15.70 -8.00 -5.44
N LYS A 201 -16.16 -8.07 -6.70
CA LYS A 201 -15.52 -8.77 -7.82
C LYS A 201 -14.09 -8.26 -8.07
N GLN A 202 -13.93 -6.93 -8.15
CA GLN A 202 -12.61 -6.33 -8.36
C GLN A 202 -11.70 -6.54 -7.15
N THR A 203 -12.22 -6.37 -5.93
CA THR A 203 -11.48 -6.67 -4.68
C THR A 203 -10.97 -8.10 -4.66
N ARG A 204 -11.84 -9.08 -4.97
CA ARG A 204 -11.47 -10.50 -5.01
C ARG A 204 -10.41 -10.77 -6.07
N LYS A 205 -10.54 -10.19 -7.26
CA LYS A 205 -9.52 -10.30 -8.32
C LYS A 205 -8.16 -9.79 -7.83
N ILE A 206 -8.11 -8.56 -7.32
CA ILE A 206 -6.87 -7.96 -6.83
C ILE A 206 -6.23 -8.78 -5.71
N VAL A 207 -7.03 -9.24 -4.74
CA VAL A 207 -6.49 -10.06 -3.65
C VAL A 207 -5.94 -11.38 -4.20
N ASN A 208 -6.67 -12.07 -5.07
CA ASN A 208 -6.22 -13.34 -5.65
C ASN A 208 -4.98 -13.19 -6.55
N ASP A 209 -4.80 -12.04 -7.21
CA ASP A 209 -3.62 -11.76 -8.04
C ASP A 209 -2.35 -11.54 -7.20
N ILE A 210 -2.48 -11.21 -5.91
CA ILE A 210 -1.35 -10.90 -5.01
C ILE A 210 -1.15 -12.00 -3.95
N ASP A 211 -2.23 -12.47 -3.33
CA ASP A 211 -2.23 -13.50 -2.30
C ASP A 211 -2.32 -14.90 -2.91
N ASN A 212 -1.20 -15.33 -3.49
CA ASN A 212 -1.05 -16.65 -4.10
C ASN A 212 -1.17 -17.80 -3.08
N THR A 213 -1.04 -17.50 -1.79
CA THR A 213 -1.12 -18.45 -0.67
C THR A 213 -2.51 -18.54 -0.04
N ALA A 214 -3.45 -17.70 -0.49
CA ALA A 214 -4.80 -17.60 0.07
C ALA A 214 -4.84 -17.43 1.59
N VAL A 215 -3.90 -16.65 2.17
CA VAL A 215 -3.87 -16.40 3.62
C VAL A 215 -4.97 -15.42 4.04
N ILE A 216 -5.36 -14.48 3.19
CA ILE A 216 -6.43 -13.52 3.46
C ILE A 216 -7.77 -14.22 3.27
N SER A 217 -8.52 -14.37 4.36
CA SER A 217 -9.84 -15.02 4.31
C SER A 217 -10.92 -14.06 3.80
N ARG A 218 -10.83 -12.78 4.19
CA ARG A 218 -11.86 -11.79 3.94
C ARG A 218 -11.27 -10.38 3.89
N VAL A 219 -11.90 -9.51 3.10
CA VAL A 219 -11.66 -8.08 3.12
C VAL A 219 -12.92 -7.37 3.62
N LEU A 220 -12.78 -6.49 4.62
CA LEU A 220 -13.83 -5.65 5.14
C LEU A 220 -13.52 -4.18 4.81
N ILE A 221 -14.38 -3.55 4.03
CA ILE A 221 -14.25 -2.14 3.66
C ILE A 221 -15.21 -1.35 4.54
N LEU A 222 -14.69 -0.41 5.32
CA LEU A 222 -15.49 0.41 6.22
C LEU A 222 -15.46 1.88 5.78
N GLU A 223 -16.63 2.43 5.56
CA GLU A 223 -16.84 3.81 5.12
C GLU A 223 -17.77 4.54 6.12
N VAL A 224 -17.47 5.80 6.37
CA VAL A 224 -18.19 6.76 7.20
C VAL A 224 -18.32 8.04 6.38
N GLU A 225 -19.45 8.22 5.72
CA GLU A 225 -19.76 9.45 4.98
C GLU A 225 -20.31 10.50 5.95
N LEU A 226 -19.83 11.74 5.83
CA LEU A 226 -20.45 12.89 6.49
C LEU A 226 -21.38 13.58 5.49
N ARG A 227 -22.70 13.43 5.70
CA ARG A 227 -23.74 14.24 5.05
C ARG A 227 -24.40 15.12 6.13
N ASP A 228 -25.73 15.22 6.15
CA ASP A 228 -26.46 15.85 7.28
C ASP A 228 -26.23 15.10 8.60
N LYS A 229 -25.90 13.81 8.53
CA LYS A 229 -25.52 12.93 9.65
C LYS A 229 -24.42 11.98 9.19
N PHE A 230 -23.70 11.38 10.14
CA PHE A 230 -22.76 10.30 9.85
C PHE A 230 -23.50 9.06 9.32
N GLN A 231 -23.16 8.63 8.10
CA GLN A 231 -23.62 7.38 7.52
C GLN A 231 -22.50 6.36 7.53
N TYR A 232 -22.77 5.19 8.12
CA TYR A 232 -21.81 4.10 8.25
C TYR A 232 -22.14 3.04 7.21
N ARG A 233 -21.19 2.72 6.34
CA ARG A 233 -21.32 1.66 5.33
C ARG A 233 -20.21 0.65 5.50
N SER A 234 -20.53 -0.61 5.23
CA SER A 234 -19.55 -1.68 5.25
C SER A 234 -19.79 -2.63 4.10
N ASN A 235 -18.72 -3.06 3.44
CA ASN A 235 -18.75 -4.19 2.51
C ASN A 235 -17.85 -5.31 3.00
N SER A 236 -18.36 -6.54 3.04
CA SER A 236 -17.58 -7.71 3.38
C SER A 236 -17.41 -8.61 2.16
N VAL A 237 -16.17 -8.81 1.73
CA VAL A 237 -15.83 -9.59 0.55
C VAL A 237 -15.12 -10.87 0.99
N SER A 238 -15.79 -12.02 0.81
CA SER A 238 -15.11 -13.31 0.96
C SER A 238 -14.10 -13.52 -0.17
N ILE A 239 -12.88 -13.91 0.19
CA ILE A 239 -11.76 -14.15 -0.73
C ILE A 239 -11.61 -15.64 -1.03
N LYS A 240 -11.81 -16.50 -0.02
CA LYS A 240 -11.78 -17.96 -0.20
C LYS A 240 -12.70 -18.36 -1.36
N LYS A 241 -12.13 -19.15 -2.28
CA LYS A 241 -12.82 -19.74 -3.43
C LYS A 241 -13.89 -20.71 -2.98
#